data_AF-A0A926H696-F1
#
_entry.id   AF-A0A926H696-F1
#
_cell.length_a   1.000
_cell.length_b   1.000
_cell.length_c   1.000
_cell.angle_alpha   90.00
_cell.angle_beta   90.00
_cell.angle_gamma   90.00
#
_symmetry.space_group_name_H-M   'P 1'
#
loop_
_entity.id
_entity.type
_entity.pdbx_description
1 polymer ?
#
loop_
_entity_poly.entity_id
_entity_poly.type
_entity_poly.pdbx_seq_one_letter_code
_entity_poly.pdbx_strand_id
1 'polypeptide(L)'
;MALTVCLSGLSIVASPVWATDTGSAPVIQERIISGQVLSAEDDSPQPGVNVAVKGTTRGTTTDASGNYRIGIPNDNAILVFSSVGSIAQEITVGNRSTLDVKLAVDLKTLNEVVVIGYGTQKKSQLTGAISSVSAKEIAELPITNARQALQGRAAGVDVIQTGSRPGAGVTVRIRARRSINASNDPLYVLDGIPLAGNIDDISPNDISGLEVLKDASATAIYGSRGANGVVLVTTKRGKAGPTQVTYDGYYGVSQELSRIDVMDGAQFAEYKRESRRALGTATGGYKNADGTAVPTGQINTFADNALFEAVEQDGIAKNRTTDYQSYLLRPGSIQNHNVSVLGGSEKTQFGLSVGYFNEVGIIKNQDFSRYNFRLSIDHQINSRLRVGLTTLAAYSEQNGEVFNPYGGALQENPLGKPYDDNGNLIFLPTTDGLRTNPIAEVIPGAQVDLLKRMRLFNSIYGEWSIIDGLKYRFNFGPDFTNRRIGRFTGSQTNARRGGDPTAFTGYEYQFNYTLENILTYGKVLNQVHDISLTALHSIQRDDVETGFLNVIGVPAETQQFYNEGQATLISGIGTGLSQWTLNSYMGRLNYAYNDKYLFTLTGRYDGSSRFGVNTKYGFFPSAAV
;
A
#
# COMPACT_ATOMS: atom_id res chain seq x y z
N MET A 1 35.41 5.36 -16.06
CA MET A 1 36.21 5.31 -14.81
C MET A 1 35.73 4.08 -14.06
N ALA A 2 36.36 2.94 -14.31
CA ALA A 2 35.95 1.62 -13.83
C ALA A 2 36.78 1.26 -12.60
N LEU A 3 36.12 0.98 -11.48
CA LEU A 3 36.79 0.55 -10.24
C LEU A 3 36.63 -0.96 -10.11
N THR A 4 37.68 -1.67 -10.52
CA THR A 4 37.86 -3.11 -10.32
C THR A 4 38.40 -3.33 -8.91
N VAL A 5 37.67 -4.03 -8.05
CA VAL A 5 38.17 -4.50 -6.74
C VAL A 5 38.46 -6.00 -6.85
N CYS A 6 39.75 -6.33 -6.91
CA CYS A 6 40.25 -7.69 -6.81
C CYS A 6 40.23 -8.15 -5.34
N LEU A 7 39.54 -9.26 -5.07
CA LEU A 7 39.74 -10.09 -3.88
C LEU A 7 40.87 -11.08 -4.19
N SER A 8 41.94 -11.08 -3.39
CA SER A 8 42.96 -12.13 -3.44
C SER A 8 43.58 -12.37 -2.07
N GLY A 9 43.69 -13.66 -1.70
CA GLY A 9 44.80 -14.14 -0.90
C GLY A 9 44.49 -14.57 0.53
N LEU A 10 43.84 -15.72 0.68
CA LEU A 10 43.88 -16.51 1.91
C LEU A 10 45.26 -17.22 1.96
N SER A 11 46.15 -16.79 2.86
CA SER A 11 47.44 -17.45 3.09
C SER A 11 47.40 -18.22 4.40
N ILE A 12 47.39 -19.55 4.28
CA ILE A 12 47.61 -20.50 5.37
C ILE A 12 49.12 -20.52 5.66
N VAL A 13 49.52 -20.06 6.83
CA VAL A 13 50.88 -20.25 7.35
C VAL A 13 50.83 -21.36 8.39
N ALA A 14 51.28 -22.55 7.99
CA ALA A 14 51.67 -23.61 8.91
C ALA A 14 53.14 -23.42 9.28
N SER A 15 53.48 -23.46 10.56
CA SER A 15 54.86 -23.54 11.06
C SER A 15 54.89 -24.39 12.33
N PRO A 16 56.02 -25.09 12.59
CA PRO A 16 56.02 -26.40 13.20
C PRO A 16 55.93 -26.40 14.74
N VAL A 17 55.37 -27.50 15.25
CA VAL A 17 55.29 -27.88 16.65
C VAL A 17 56.70 -28.23 17.16
N TRP A 18 57.19 -27.46 18.13
CA TRP A 18 58.20 -27.92 19.09
C TRP A 18 57.53 -28.04 20.45
N ALA A 19 57.47 -29.27 20.95
CA ALA A 19 57.00 -29.59 22.29
C ALA A 19 58.14 -29.34 23.29
N THR A 20 57.91 -28.46 24.26
CA THR A 20 58.47 -28.60 25.61
C THR A 20 57.64 -27.83 26.62
N ASP A 21 57.46 -28.51 27.75
CA ASP A 21 57.07 -28.04 29.07
C ASP A 21 55.57 -27.99 29.41
N THR A 22 55.13 -29.08 30.04
CA THR A 22 53.89 -29.18 30.81
C THR A 22 53.99 -28.30 32.05
N GLY A 23 53.80 -27.00 31.87
CA GLY A 23 53.39 -26.10 32.94
C GLY A 23 51.91 -26.33 33.22
N SER A 24 51.60 -26.78 34.44
CA SER A 24 50.24 -26.87 34.95
C SER A 24 49.51 -25.53 34.79
N ALA A 25 48.52 -25.48 33.90
CA ALA A 25 47.59 -24.36 33.83
C ALA A 25 46.94 -24.19 35.22
N PRO A 26 46.91 -22.97 35.78
CA PRO A 26 46.16 -22.75 37.01
C PRO A 26 44.69 -23.07 36.73
N VAL A 27 44.15 -24.03 37.45
CA VAL A 27 42.71 -24.26 37.50
C VAL A 27 42.12 -22.98 38.09
N ILE A 28 41.54 -22.13 37.23
CA ILE A 28 40.70 -21.02 37.69
C ILE A 28 39.51 -21.70 38.36
N GLN A 29 39.47 -21.66 39.68
CA GLN A 29 38.38 -22.22 40.45
C GLN A 29 37.12 -21.41 40.13
N GLU A 30 36.26 -21.96 39.27
CA GLU A 30 34.99 -21.33 38.93
C GLU A 30 34.15 -21.21 40.20
N ARG A 31 33.90 -19.97 40.63
CA ARG A 31 33.01 -19.74 41.77
C ARG A 31 31.59 -19.84 41.28
N ILE A 32 30.83 -20.72 41.91
CA ILE A 32 29.43 -20.93 41.56
C ILE A 32 28.57 -20.02 42.42
N ILE A 33 27.73 -19.23 41.74
CA ILE A 33 26.75 -18.35 42.36
C ILE A 33 25.39 -19.01 42.21
N SER A 34 24.64 -19.06 43.31
CA SER A 34 23.25 -19.53 43.31
C SER A 34 22.34 -18.45 43.89
N GLY A 35 21.07 -18.45 43.50
CA GLY A 35 20.11 -17.52 44.06
C GLY A 35 18.72 -17.78 43.51
N GLN A 36 17.75 -17.00 43.99
CA GLN A 36 16.37 -17.06 43.58
C GLN A 36 15.94 -15.74 42.93
N VAL A 37 15.18 -15.82 41.84
CA VAL A 37 14.54 -14.68 41.21
C VAL A 37 13.06 -14.67 41.56
N LEU A 38 12.62 -13.57 42.18
CA LEU A 38 11.24 -13.33 42.60
C LEU A 38 10.66 -12.12 41.86
N SER A 39 9.34 -12.07 41.77
CA SER A 39 8.61 -10.88 41.33
C SER A 39 8.74 -9.76 42.36
N ALA A 40 8.98 -8.53 41.91
CA ALA A 40 9.01 -7.36 42.80
C ALA A 40 7.61 -6.93 43.30
N GLU A 41 6.52 -7.43 42.67
CA GLU A 41 5.14 -7.02 42.99
C GLU A 41 4.49 -7.89 44.08
N ASP A 42 4.72 -9.20 44.05
CA ASP A 42 4.00 -10.17 44.87
C ASP A 42 4.88 -11.28 45.46
N ASP A 43 6.21 -11.16 45.34
CA ASP A 43 7.20 -12.14 45.82
C ASP A 43 7.01 -13.57 45.26
N SER A 44 6.30 -13.71 44.13
CA SER A 44 6.13 -14.99 43.44
C SER A 44 7.43 -15.44 42.74
N PRO A 45 7.77 -16.74 42.74
CA PRO A 45 8.94 -17.25 42.01
C PRO A 45 8.82 -17.02 40.50
N GLN A 46 9.92 -16.60 39.86
CA GLN A 46 9.95 -16.30 38.43
C GLN A 46 10.71 -17.40 37.65
N PRO A 47 10.00 -18.36 37.04
CA PRO A 47 10.62 -19.39 36.21
C PRO A 47 11.02 -18.88 34.82
N GLY A 48 12.08 -19.44 34.24
CA GLY A 48 12.51 -19.14 32.87
C GLY A 48 13.22 -17.79 32.67
N VAL A 49 13.64 -17.11 33.73
CA VAL A 49 14.45 -15.89 33.66
C VAL A 49 15.84 -16.26 33.15
N ASN A 50 16.31 -15.57 32.12
CA ASN A 50 17.65 -15.74 31.58
C ASN A 50 18.66 -14.95 32.43
N VAL A 51 19.65 -15.66 32.99
CA VAL A 51 20.72 -15.12 33.83
C VAL A 51 22.04 -15.29 33.09
N ALA A 52 22.65 -14.19 32.63
CA ALA A 52 23.88 -14.23 31.83
C ALA A 52 25.01 -13.42 32.46
N VAL A 53 26.25 -13.85 32.28
CA VAL A 53 27.44 -13.05 32.65
C VAL A 53 27.72 -12.04 31.53
N LYS A 54 27.64 -10.74 31.85
CA LYS A 54 27.78 -9.64 30.90
C LYS A 54 29.09 -9.73 30.12
N GLY A 55 29.00 -9.64 28.78
CA GLY A 55 30.17 -9.69 27.88
C GLY A 55 30.69 -11.10 27.58
N THR A 56 29.98 -12.15 28.01
CA THR A 56 30.34 -13.54 27.71
C THR A 56 29.13 -14.32 27.16
N THR A 57 29.36 -15.53 26.63
CA THR A 57 28.30 -16.47 26.23
C THR A 57 27.81 -17.36 27.38
N ARG A 58 28.29 -17.14 28.61
CA ARG A 58 27.91 -17.95 29.78
C ARG A 58 26.57 -17.46 30.33
N GLY A 59 25.59 -18.35 30.38
CA GLY A 59 24.27 -18.08 30.94
C GLY A 59 23.57 -19.34 31.45
N THR A 60 22.52 -19.15 32.22
CA THR A 60 21.62 -20.20 32.72
C THR A 60 20.20 -19.64 32.80
N THR A 61 19.21 -20.48 33.04
CA THR A 61 17.81 -20.08 33.23
C THR A 61 17.31 -20.48 34.62
N THR A 62 16.37 -19.73 35.19
CA THR A 62 15.74 -20.11 36.46
C THR A 62 14.80 -21.32 36.30
N ASP A 63 14.75 -22.17 37.33
CA ASP A 63 13.84 -23.32 37.41
C ASP A 63 12.39 -22.93 37.79
N ALA A 64 11.51 -23.93 37.94
CA ALA A 64 10.10 -23.73 38.30
C ALA A 64 9.89 -23.01 39.66
N SER A 65 10.89 -23.04 40.52
CA SER A 65 10.90 -22.39 41.83
C SER A 65 11.71 -21.08 41.83
N GLY A 66 12.09 -20.58 40.64
CA GLY A 66 12.84 -19.35 40.46
C GLY A 66 14.33 -19.45 40.78
N ASN A 67 14.87 -20.64 41.07
CA ASN A 67 16.27 -20.80 41.45
C ASN A 67 17.17 -20.87 40.21
N TYR A 68 18.38 -20.33 40.33
CA TYR A 68 19.42 -20.45 39.31
C TYR A 68 20.78 -20.78 39.93
N ARG A 69 21.66 -21.33 39.09
CA ARG A 69 23.05 -21.62 39.44
C ARG A 69 23.96 -21.35 38.24
N ILE A 70 24.93 -20.46 38.41
CA ILE A 70 25.83 -20.01 37.33
C ILE A 70 27.28 -19.89 37.81
N GLY A 71 28.23 -20.37 37.01
CA GLY A 71 29.66 -20.23 37.26
C GLY A 71 30.19 -18.90 36.73
N ILE A 72 30.81 -18.10 37.59
CA ILE A 72 31.41 -16.82 37.20
C ILE A 72 32.94 -16.94 37.02
N PRO A 73 33.53 -16.20 36.06
CA PRO A 73 34.96 -16.29 35.77
C PRO A 73 35.84 -15.42 36.70
N ASN A 74 35.28 -14.40 37.37
CA ASN A 74 35.97 -13.53 38.32
C ASN A 74 34.98 -12.78 39.22
N ASP A 75 35.45 -12.21 40.33
CA ASP A 75 34.64 -11.50 41.34
C ASP A 75 34.00 -10.20 40.86
N ASN A 76 34.49 -9.64 39.75
CA ASN A 76 33.94 -8.43 39.12
C ASN A 76 32.87 -8.73 38.05
N ALA A 77 32.43 -9.99 37.94
CA ALA A 77 31.38 -10.38 37.01
C ALA A 77 30.06 -9.65 37.31
N ILE A 78 29.41 -9.16 36.25
CA ILE A 78 28.07 -8.58 36.29
C ILE A 78 27.10 -9.62 35.74
N LEU A 79 26.08 -9.97 36.52
CA LEU A 79 24.98 -10.82 36.08
C LEU A 79 23.87 -9.95 35.52
N VAL A 80 23.36 -10.33 34.34
CA VAL A 80 22.23 -9.71 33.66
C VAL A 80 21.05 -10.65 33.77
N PHE A 81 20.00 -10.20 34.44
CA PHE A 81 18.73 -10.91 34.59
C PHE A 81 17.74 -10.33 33.58
N SER A 82 17.22 -11.18 32.70
CA SER A 82 16.27 -10.76 31.66
C SER A 82 15.14 -11.77 31.50
N SER A 83 13.92 -11.27 31.41
CA SER A 83 12.72 -12.06 31.15
C SER A 83 11.79 -11.27 30.26
N VAL A 84 10.95 -11.97 29.49
CA VAL A 84 9.94 -11.34 28.64
C VAL A 84 8.91 -10.65 29.54
N GLY A 85 8.76 -9.33 29.42
CA GLY A 85 7.83 -8.54 30.23
C GLY A 85 8.41 -7.96 31.52
N SER A 86 9.72 -8.04 31.75
CA SER A 86 10.39 -7.48 32.93
C SER A 86 11.55 -6.56 32.57
N ILE A 87 11.85 -5.59 33.45
CA ILE A 87 13.00 -4.70 33.27
C ILE A 87 14.28 -5.50 33.50
N ALA A 88 15.16 -5.53 32.50
CA ALA A 88 16.46 -6.19 32.66
C ALA A 88 17.27 -5.52 33.78
N GLN A 89 17.77 -6.32 34.72
CA GLN A 89 18.58 -5.84 35.83
C GLN A 89 20.01 -6.33 35.71
N GLU A 90 20.96 -5.41 35.87
CA GLU A 90 22.38 -5.73 35.92
C GLU A 90 22.87 -5.60 37.36
N ILE A 91 23.45 -6.68 37.90
CA ILE A 91 23.92 -6.71 39.29
C ILE A 91 25.35 -7.24 39.33
N THR A 92 26.25 -6.44 39.90
CA THR A 92 27.64 -6.85 40.17
C THR A 92 27.66 -7.87 41.31
N VAL A 93 28.28 -9.03 41.07
CA VAL A 93 28.30 -10.14 42.04
C VAL A 93 29.21 -9.82 43.24
N GLY A 94 30.39 -9.26 43.02
CA GLY A 94 31.37 -8.97 44.07
C GLY A 94 31.83 -10.25 44.77
N ASN A 95 31.87 -10.26 46.11
CA ASN A 95 32.30 -11.41 46.93
C ASN A 95 31.15 -12.31 47.41
N ARG A 96 29.94 -12.16 46.86
CA ARG A 96 28.75 -12.90 47.30
C ARG A 96 28.76 -14.32 46.70
N SER A 97 28.33 -15.30 47.47
CA SER A 97 28.09 -16.69 47.01
C SER A 97 26.61 -16.95 46.71
N THR A 98 25.71 -16.17 47.31
CA THR A 98 24.27 -16.15 47.02
C THR A 98 23.79 -14.77 46.59
N LEU A 99 22.87 -14.71 45.62
CA LEU A 99 22.32 -13.46 45.11
C LEU A 99 20.84 -13.63 44.74
N ASP A 100 19.95 -13.18 45.62
CA ASP A 100 18.51 -13.16 45.31
C ASP A 100 18.14 -11.82 44.66
N VAL A 101 17.26 -11.89 43.66
CA VAL A 101 16.93 -10.74 42.79
C VAL A 101 15.42 -10.60 42.69
N LYS A 102 14.92 -9.38 42.92
CA LYS A 102 13.53 -9.02 42.66
C LYS A 102 13.41 -8.32 41.32
N LEU A 103 12.82 -9.01 40.35
CA LEU A 103 12.66 -8.50 38.99
C LEU A 103 11.36 -7.68 38.90
N ALA A 104 11.49 -6.41 38.54
CA ALA A 104 10.34 -5.53 38.33
C ALA A 104 9.73 -5.76 36.95
N VAL A 105 8.39 -5.80 36.87
CA VAL A 105 7.65 -5.90 35.61
C VAL A 105 7.90 -4.65 34.77
N ASP A 106 8.10 -4.83 33.46
CA ASP A 106 8.25 -3.72 32.53
C ASP A 106 6.87 -3.16 32.16
N LEU A 107 6.39 -2.22 32.98
CA LEU A 107 5.14 -1.48 32.77
C LEU A 107 5.17 -0.61 31.49
N LYS A 108 6.29 -0.51 30.75
CA LYS A 108 6.34 0.27 29.50
C LYS A 108 5.41 -0.28 28.41
N THR A 109 5.02 -1.55 28.48
CA THR A 109 4.05 -2.15 27.56
C THR A 109 2.62 -1.60 27.75
N LEU A 110 2.29 -0.97 28.89
CA LEU A 110 0.95 -0.44 29.17
C LEU A 110 0.70 1.00 28.66
N ASN A 111 1.72 1.70 28.16
CA ASN A 111 1.60 3.07 27.68
C ASN A 111 1.58 3.19 26.15
N GLU A 112 1.06 2.18 25.43
CA GLU A 112 0.82 2.33 24.00
C GLU A 112 -0.12 3.52 23.76
N VAL A 113 0.38 4.51 23.03
CA VAL A 113 -0.36 5.70 22.67
C VAL A 113 -0.83 5.57 21.24
N VAL A 114 -2.13 5.77 21.01
CA VAL A 114 -2.77 5.71 19.70
C VAL A 114 -3.11 7.14 19.27
N VAL A 115 -2.90 7.46 18.01
CA VAL A 115 -3.33 8.74 17.43
C VAL A 115 -4.84 8.68 17.21
N ILE A 116 -5.57 9.67 17.73
CA ILE A 116 -7.00 9.81 17.51
C ILE A 116 -7.32 11.21 16.98
N GLY A 117 -7.20 11.35 15.67
CA GLY A 117 -7.35 12.62 14.98
C GLY A 117 -6.40 13.69 15.52
N TYR A 118 -6.92 14.70 16.22
CA TYR A 118 -6.16 15.87 16.66
C TYR A 118 -5.39 15.67 17.97
N GLY A 119 -5.36 14.46 18.52
CA GLY A 119 -4.65 14.17 19.76
C GLY A 119 -4.17 12.74 19.83
N THR A 120 -3.47 12.43 20.91
CA THR A 120 -3.01 11.08 21.22
C THR A 120 -3.65 10.63 22.52
N GLN A 121 -4.02 9.36 22.62
CA GLN A 121 -4.63 8.79 23.82
C GLN A 121 -3.97 7.46 24.16
N LYS A 122 -3.92 7.13 25.45
CA LYS A 122 -3.50 5.79 25.87
C LYS A 122 -4.53 4.78 25.36
N LYS A 123 -4.05 3.63 24.88
CA LYS A 123 -4.91 2.56 24.38
C LYS A 123 -5.95 2.09 25.42
N SER A 124 -5.59 2.10 26.69
CA SER A 124 -6.48 1.78 27.82
C SER A 124 -7.58 2.82 28.06
N GLN A 125 -7.42 4.04 27.57
CA GLN A 125 -8.36 5.16 27.75
C GLN A 125 -9.26 5.37 26.52
N LEU A 126 -9.30 4.41 25.59
CA LEU A 126 -10.13 4.49 24.38
C LEU A 126 -11.54 3.94 24.64
N THR A 127 -12.55 4.78 24.40
CA THR A 127 -13.98 4.42 24.53
C THR A 127 -14.64 4.00 23.21
N GLY A 128 -13.92 4.06 22.07
CA GLY A 128 -14.45 3.69 20.74
C GLY A 128 -13.68 2.53 20.11
N ALA A 129 -14.31 1.80 19.18
CA ALA A 129 -13.64 0.71 18.46
C ALA A 129 -12.67 1.26 17.41
N ILE A 130 -11.38 1.07 17.69
CA ILE A 130 -10.27 1.40 16.82
C ILE A 130 -9.51 0.12 16.48
N SER A 131 -9.16 -0.06 15.21
CA SER A 131 -8.19 -1.09 14.80
C SER A 131 -6.89 -0.41 14.41
N SER A 132 -5.78 -0.86 14.99
CA SER A 132 -4.44 -0.36 14.69
C SER A 132 -3.65 -1.38 13.89
N VAL A 133 -2.96 -0.94 12.84
CA VAL A 133 -1.95 -1.72 12.12
C VAL A 133 -0.60 -1.04 12.31
N SER A 134 0.37 -1.77 12.84
CA SER A 134 1.70 -1.29 13.17
C SER A 134 2.63 -1.28 11.95
N ALA A 135 3.69 -0.46 12.00
CA ALA A 135 4.74 -0.46 10.97
C ALA A 135 5.36 -1.85 10.72
N LYS A 136 5.47 -2.68 11.77
CA LYS A 136 6.02 -4.04 11.65
C LYS A 136 5.14 -4.90 10.75
N GLU A 137 3.83 -4.92 11.02
CA GLU A 137 2.88 -5.67 10.20
C GLU A 137 2.93 -5.15 8.75
N ILE A 138 2.89 -3.84 8.54
CA ILE A 138 2.99 -3.22 7.20
C ILE A 138 4.20 -3.75 6.41
N ALA A 139 5.36 -3.91 7.08
CA ALA A 139 6.59 -4.36 6.45
C ALA A 139 6.66 -5.89 6.17
N GLU A 140 5.77 -6.71 6.75
CA GLU A 140 5.79 -8.17 6.55
C GLU A 140 5.32 -8.62 5.16
N LEU A 141 4.62 -7.75 4.42
CA LEU A 141 4.15 -8.05 3.07
C LEU A 141 4.69 -6.99 2.09
N PRO A 142 5.10 -7.39 0.87
CA PRO A 142 5.47 -6.45 -0.18
C PRO A 142 4.21 -5.79 -0.76
N ILE A 143 3.59 -4.91 0.02
CA ILE A 143 2.42 -4.17 -0.41
C ILE A 143 2.84 -3.02 -1.33
N THR A 144 2.05 -2.79 -2.38
CA THR A 144 2.35 -1.76 -3.39
C THR A 144 1.73 -0.41 -3.01
N ASN A 145 0.65 -0.44 -2.24
CA ASN A 145 -0.08 0.73 -1.76
C ASN A 145 -0.42 0.65 -0.26
N ALA A 146 -0.65 1.82 0.34
CA ALA A 146 -0.95 1.94 1.77
C ALA A 146 -2.28 1.27 2.17
N ARG A 147 -3.25 1.17 1.25
CA ARG A 147 -4.58 0.61 1.55
C ARG A 147 -4.55 -0.91 1.70
N GLN A 148 -3.69 -1.60 0.94
CA GLN A 148 -3.45 -3.05 1.05
C GLN A 148 -2.95 -3.44 2.45
N ALA A 149 -2.28 -2.54 3.17
CA ALA A 149 -1.83 -2.80 4.54
C ALA A 149 -2.97 -3.17 5.50
N LEU A 150 -4.21 -2.74 5.20
CA LEU A 150 -5.39 -3.03 6.02
C LEU A 150 -5.98 -4.41 5.74
N GLN A 151 -5.62 -5.05 4.62
CA GLN A 151 -6.22 -6.30 4.17
C GLN A 151 -5.95 -7.41 5.17
N GLY A 152 -7.03 -7.98 5.74
CA GLY A 152 -6.95 -9.06 6.73
C GLY A 152 -6.36 -8.65 8.09
N ARG A 153 -5.98 -7.38 8.28
CA ARG A 153 -5.30 -6.87 9.49
C ARG A 153 -6.15 -5.93 10.33
N ALA A 154 -7.26 -5.43 9.79
CA ALA A 154 -8.22 -4.61 10.53
C ALA A 154 -9.61 -5.27 10.56
N ALA A 155 -10.11 -5.58 11.75
CA ALA A 155 -11.41 -6.22 11.92
C ALA A 155 -12.57 -5.31 11.47
N GLY A 156 -13.46 -5.82 10.62
CA GLY A 156 -14.59 -5.06 10.06
C GLY A 156 -14.20 -4.10 8.94
N VAL A 157 -13.02 -4.31 8.35
CA VAL A 157 -12.53 -3.58 7.17
C VAL A 157 -12.42 -4.56 6.00
N ASP A 158 -13.22 -4.32 4.96
CA ASP A 158 -13.19 -5.08 3.73
C ASP A 158 -12.31 -4.34 2.72
N VAL A 159 -11.21 -4.97 2.30
CA VAL A 159 -10.33 -4.46 1.25
C VAL A 159 -10.56 -5.28 -0.01
N ILE A 160 -11.14 -4.65 -1.04
CA ILE A 160 -11.50 -5.29 -2.30
C ILE A 160 -10.53 -4.82 -3.37
N GLN A 161 -9.77 -5.76 -3.94
CA GLN A 161 -8.93 -5.49 -5.08
C GLN A 161 -9.81 -5.30 -6.32
N THR A 162 -9.70 -4.13 -6.96
CA THR A 162 -10.55 -3.76 -8.11
C THR A 162 -9.99 -4.26 -9.44
N GLY A 163 -8.73 -4.70 -9.47
CA GLY A 163 -8.09 -5.32 -10.62
C GLY A 163 -6.64 -5.74 -10.32
N SER A 164 -6.04 -6.45 -11.27
CA SER A 164 -4.67 -6.97 -11.19
C SER A 164 -3.68 -6.20 -12.07
N ARG A 165 -4.06 -5.00 -12.52
CA ARG A 165 -3.18 -4.13 -13.32
C ARG A 165 -2.18 -3.44 -12.40
N PRO A 166 -0.92 -3.23 -12.84
CA PRO A 166 0.04 -2.43 -12.09
C PRO A 166 -0.50 -1.06 -11.73
N GLY A 167 -0.25 -0.62 -10.49
CA GLY A 167 -0.76 0.65 -9.97
C GLY A 167 -2.27 0.69 -9.69
N ALA A 168 -3.00 -0.42 -9.85
CA ALA A 168 -4.42 -0.48 -9.49
C ALA A 168 -4.61 -0.33 -7.97
N GLY A 169 -5.45 0.62 -7.59
CA GLY A 169 -5.83 0.83 -6.19
C GLY A 169 -6.77 -0.26 -5.66
N VAL A 170 -6.86 -0.37 -4.34
CA VAL A 170 -7.83 -1.25 -3.66
C VAL A 170 -8.95 -0.42 -3.03
N THR A 171 -10.20 -0.86 -3.15
CA THR A 171 -11.31 -0.19 -2.48
C THR A 171 -11.36 -0.64 -1.02
N VAL A 172 -11.41 0.30 -0.08
CA VAL A 172 -11.55 0.01 1.36
C VAL A 172 -12.97 0.33 1.79
N ARG A 173 -13.61 -0.58 2.52
CA ARG A 173 -14.93 -0.36 3.14
C ARG A 173 -14.87 -0.68 4.61
N ILE A 174 -15.44 0.19 5.44
CA ILE A 174 -15.49 0.00 6.89
C ILE A 174 -16.93 -0.30 7.31
N ARG A 175 -17.16 -1.52 7.80
CA ARG A 175 -18.48 -2.04 8.20
C ARG A 175 -19.52 -2.00 7.05
N ALA A 176 -19.21 -2.70 5.97
CA ALA A 176 -20.08 -2.89 4.80
C ALA A 176 -20.49 -1.59 4.07
N ARG A 177 -21.47 -1.69 3.16
CA ARG A 177 -22.00 -0.55 2.40
C ARG A 177 -23.00 0.22 3.26
N ARG A 178 -22.78 1.52 3.44
CA ARG A 178 -23.67 2.44 4.20
C ARG A 178 -24.58 3.26 3.29
N SER A 179 -24.24 3.36 2.02
CA SER A 179 -24.95 4.18 1.05
C SER A 179 -25.17 3.42 -0.26
N ILE A 180 -26.36 3.63 -0.85
CA ILE A 180 -26.74 3.09 -2.15
C ILE A 180 -26.26 4.00 -3.30
N ASN A 181 -26.29 5.32 -3.09
CA ASN A 181 -26.08 6.33 -4.16
C ASN A 181 -24.86 7.24 -3.95
N ALA A 182 -24.45 7.49 -2.70
CA ALA A 182 -23.23 8.24 -2.36
C ALA A 182 -22.01 7.31 -2.20
N SER A 183 -20.80 7.88 -2.27
CA SER A 183 -19.56 7.13 -2.05
C SER A 183 -19.53 6.44 -0.68
N ASN A 184 -18.95 5.25 -0.66
CA ASN A 184 -18.74 4.44 0.55
C ASN A 184 -17.25 4.41 0.96
N ASP A 185 -16.40 5.21 0.30
CA ASP A 185 -14.98 5.28 0.66
C ASP A 185 -14.82 5.97 2.02
N PRO A 186 -13.87 5.51 2.86
CA PRO A 186 -13.57 6.14 4.13
C PRO A 186 -12.83 7.47 3.92
N LEU A 187 -12.86 8.32 4.93
CA LEU A 187 -12.00 9.49 4.95
C LEU A 187 -10.56 9.06 5.30
N TYR A 188 -9.60 9.43 4.47
CA TYR A 188 -8.18 9.28 4.79
C TYR A 188 -7.66 10.58 5.42
N VAL A 189 -6.93 10.45 6.53
CA VAL A 189 -6.32 11.57 7.23
C VAL A 189 -4.84 11.29 7.42
N LEU A 190 -4.00 12.16 6.90
CA LEU A 190 -2.56 12.00 6.89
C LEU A 190 -1.91 13.04 7.79
N ASP A 191 -1.23 12.57 8.83
CA ASP A 191 -0.60 13.44 9.85
C ASP A 191 -1.55 14.54 10.36
N GLY A 192 -2.83 14.21 10.52
CA GLY A 192 -3.89 15.11 11.01
C GLY A 192 -4.64 15.91 9.94
N ILE A 193 -4.20 15.89 8.67
CA ILE A 193 -4.88 16.61 7.58
C ILE A 193 -5.76 15.65 6.76
N PRO A 194 -7.06 15.93 6.60
CA PRO A 194 -7.94 15.17 5.71
C PRO A 194 -7.51 15.28 4.25
N LEU A 195 -7.35 14.14 3.57
CA LEU A 195 -7.06 14.09 2.13
C LEU A 195 -8.37 14.20 1.34
N ALA A 196 -8.37 14.98 0.26
CA ALA A 196 -9.52 15.08 -0.65
C ALA A 196 -9.54 13.97 -1.73
N GLY A 197 -8.53 13.09 -1.73
CA GLY A 197 -8.35 12.08 -2.77
C GLY A 197 -7.63 10.82 -2.30
N ASN A 198 -6.89 10.21 -3.22
CA ASN A 198 -6.28 8.90 -3.04
C ASN A 198 -5.14 8.93 -2.01
N ILE A 199 -4.86 7.80 -1.36
CA ILE A 199 -3.68 7.59 -0.50
C ILE A 199 -2.59 6.78 -1.21
N ASP A 200 -2.86 6.22 -2.39
CA ASP A 200 -1.93 5.35 -3.12
C ASP A 200 -0.65 6.05 -3.58
N ASP A 201 -0.55 7.38 -3.51
CA ASP A 201 0.68 8.10 -3.80
C ASP A 201 1.69 8.02 -2.63
N ILE A 202 1.28 7.55 -1.45
CA ILE A 202 2.15 7.46 -0.27
C ILE A 202 2.92 6.15 -0.29
N SER A 203 4.23 6.24 -0.06
CA SER A 203 5.10 5.08 0.13
C SER A 203 4.71 4.33 1.42
N PRO A 204 4.41 3.02 1.37
CA PRO A 204 4.19 2.21 2.57
C PRO A 204 5.38 2.24 3.55
N ASN A 205 6.62 2.39 3.02
CA ASN A 205 7.84 2.44 3.82
C ASN A 205 7.91 3.66 4.75
N ASP A 206 7.15 4.72 4.45
CA ASP A 206 7.12 5.95 5.25
C ASP A 206 6.06 5.92 6.36
N ILE A 207 5.21 4.89 6.38
CA ILE A 207 4.10 4.76 7.33
C ILE A 207 4.62 4.19 8.64
N SER A 208 4.31 4.87 9.74
CA SER A 208 4.59 4.40 11.10
C SER A 208 3.42 3.60 11.68
N GLY A 209 2.19 3.90 11.26
CA GLY A 209 1.00 3.24 11.74
C GLY A 209 -0.24 3.66 10.96
N LEU A 210 -1.23 2.77 10.95
CA LEU A 210 -2.57 3.01 10.42
C LEU A 210 -3.59 2.75 11.52
N GLU A 211 -4.41 3.75 11.82
CA GLU A 211 -5.51 3.61 12.78
C GLU A 211 -6.85 3.75 12.06
N VAL A 212 -7.70 2.73 12.17
CA VAL A 212 -9.03 2.71 11.58
C VAL A 212 -10.08 3.01 12.64
N LEU A 213 -10.73 4.16 12.52
CA LEU A 213 -11.86 4.60 13.34
C LEU A 213 -13.16 4.05 12.75
N LYS A 214 -13.83 3.14 13.47
CA LYS A 214 -14.98 2.37 12.95
C LYS A 214 -16.34 2.81 13.51
N ASP A 215 -16.32 3.36 14.72
CA ASP A 215 -17.53 3.77 15.44
C ASP A 215 -17.86 5.25 15.25
N ALA A 216 -19.14 5.57 15.47
CA ALA A 216 -19.64 6.93 15.45
C ALA A 216 -18.92 7.82 16.47
N SER A 217 -18.57 7.32 17.66
CA SER A 217 -17.86 8.09 18.68
C SER A 217 -16.42 8.45 18.27
N ALA A 218 -15.72 7.50 17.67
CA ALA A 218 -14.35 7.66 17.19
C ALA A 218 -14.29 8.58 15.96
N THR A 219 -15.32 8.55 15.11
CA THR A 219 -15.39 9.32 13.85
C THR A 219 -16.09 10.67 14.00
N ALA A 220 -16.81 10.92 15.10
CA ALA A 220 -17.56 12.16 15.37
C ALA A 220 -16.69 13.42 15.26
N ILE A 221 -15.39 13.30 15.56
CA ILE A 221 -14.40 14.36 15.40
C ILE A 221 -14.31 14.85 13.95
N TYR A 222 -14.58 13.99 12.97
CA TYR A 222 -14.57 14.31 11.53
C TYR A 222 -15.97 14.59 10.97
N GLY A 223 -17.01 14.43 11.80
CA GLY A 223 -18.39 14.80 11.49
C GLY A 223 -18.96 14.04 10.31
N SER A 224 -19.61 14.78 9.42
CA SER A 224 -20.26 14.24 8.21
C SER A 224 -19.30 13.44 7.32
N ARG A 225 -18.01 13.79 7.28
CA ARG A 225 -16.98 13.08 6.50
C ARG A 225 -16.60 11.72 7.12
N GLY A 226 -16.80 11.55 8.42
CA GLY A 226 -16.51 10.31 9.13
C GLY A 226 -17.59 9.23 9.01
N ALA A 227 -18.67 9.49 8.28
CA ALA A 227 -19.83 8.59 8.20
C ALA A 227 -19.49 7.19 7.67
N ASN A 228 -18.48 7.07 6.79
CA ASN A 228 -18.00 5.81 6.23
C ASN A 228 -16.81 5.21 7.01
N GLY A 229 -16.49 5.75 8.19
CA GLY A 229 -15.25 5.44 8.89
C GLY A 229 -14.09 6.34 8.45
N VAL A 230 -13.03 6.33 9.24
CA VAL A 230 -11.84 7.17 9.00
C VAL A 230 -10.59 6.32 9.16
N VAL A 231 -9.64 6.48 8.25
CA VAL A 231 -8.32 5.86 8.30
C VAL A 231 -7.29 6.95 8.56
N LEU A 232 -6.70 6.93 9.75
CA LEU A 232 -5.59 7.78 10.14
C LEU A 232 -4.29 7.13 9.69
N VAL A 233 -3.43 7.93 9.07
CA VAL A 233 -2.12 7.49 8.61
C VAL A 233 -1.08 8.39 9.24
N THR A 234 -0.23 7.77 10.04
CA THR A 234 0.86 8.45 10.74
C THR A 234 2.17 8.14 10.05
N THR A 235 2.94 9.15 9.67
CA THR A 235 4.23 8.96 8.99
C THR A 235 5.41 8.96 9.96
N LYS A 236 6.51 8.28 9.58
CA LYS A 236 7.72 8.13 10.41
C LYS A 236 8.43 9.48 10.61
N ARG A 237 8.53 9.97 11.84
CA ARG A 237 9.25 11.23 12.15
C ARG A 237 10.63 10.96 12.76
N GLY A 238 11.51 11.96 12.65
CA GLY A 238 12.81 11.95 13.32
C GLY A 238 12.66 11.87 14.84
N LYS A 239 13.66 11.29 15.51
CA LYS A 239 13.75 11.26 16.98
C LYS A 239 15.07 11.91 17.39
N ALA A 240 15.10 12.49 18.58
CA ALA A 240 16.34 12.98 19.16
C ALA A 240 17.32 11.82 19.34
N GLY A 241 18.56 12.00 18.91
CA GLY A 241 19.61 10.97 18.98
C GLY A 241 20.44 10.87 17.71
N PRO A 242 21.23 9.79 17.57
CA PRO A 242 22.08 9.59 16.41
C PRO A 242 21.24 9.47 15.14
N THR A 243 21.76 10.02 14.05
CA THR A 243 21.16 9.86 12.72
C THR A 243 21.20 8.40 12.32
N GLN A 244 20.03 7.83 12.04
CA GLN A 244 19.84 6.49 11.51
C GLN A 244 19.60 6.58 10.00
N VAL A 245 20.35 5.78 9.24
CA VAL A 245 20.14 5.59 7.80
C VAL A 245 19.68 4.17 7.58
N THR A 246 18.57 4.01 6.85
CA THR A 246 18.00 2.70 6.51
C THR A 246 17.77 2.61 5.01
N TYR A 247 18.15 1.49 4.43
CA TYR A 247 17.84 1.12 3.05
C TYR A 247 16.98 -0.14 3.06
N ASP A 248 15.82 -0.05 2.43
CA ASP A 248 14.88 -1.16 2.24
C ASP A 248 14.74 -1.41 0.74
N GLY A 249 14.95 -2.66 0.32
CA GLY A 249 14.85 -3.01 -1.09
C GLY A 249 14.39 -4.44 -1.30
N TYR A 250 13.59 -4.65 -2.35
CA TYR A 250 13.21 -5.98 -2.79
C TYR A 250 13.05 -6.03 -4.31
N TYR A 251 13.16 -7.25 -4.85
CA TYR A 251 12.89 -7.58 -6.24
C TYR A 251 12.03 -8.84 -6.29
N GLY A 252 11.03 -8.86 -7.16
CA GLY A 252 10.12 -9.99 -7.36
C GLY A 252 9.81 -10.20 -8.83
N VAL A 253 9.38 -11.42 -9.15
CA VAL A 253 8.94 -11.82 -10.48
C VAL A 253 7.46 -12.20 -10.38
N SER A 254 6.66 -11.68 -11.32
CA SER A 254 5.24 -12.00 -11.42
C SER A 254 5.00 -12.91 -12.62
N GLN A 255 4.22 -13.97 -12.42
CA GLN A 255 3.83 -14.90 -13.46
C GLN A 255 2.31 -15.07 -13.45
N GLU A 256 1.76 -15.47 -14.59
CA GLU A 256 0.36 -15.85 -14.70
C GLU A 256 0.04 -17.02 -13.76
N LEU A 257 -1.08 -16.91 -13.03
CA LEU A 257 -1.55 -18.00 -12.16
C LEU A 257 -2.10 -19.17 -12.98
N SER A 258 -2.95 -18.83 -13.97
CA SER A 258 -3.56 -19.75 -14.91
C SER A 258 -4.15 -18.94 -16.07
N ARG A 259 -4.45 -19.61 -17.19
CA ARG A 259 -5.15 -19.04 -18.34
C ARG A 259 -6.59 -19.57 -18.34
N ILE A 260 -7.49 -18.85 -19.00
CA ILE A 260 -8.85 -19.35 -19.18
C ILE A 260 -8.77 -20.54 -20.14
N ASP A 261 -9.37 -21.66 -19.75
CA ASP A 261 -9.47 -22.83 -20.61
C ASP A 261 -10.39 -22.51 -21.79
N VAL A 262 -9.83 -22.59 -22.99
CA VAL A 262 -10.49 -22.31 -24.25
C VAL A 262 -10.33 -23.52 -25.16
N MET A 263 -11.26 -23.70 -26.10
CA MET A 263 -11.17 -24.81 -27.05
C MET A 263 -9.84 -24.75 -27.81
N ASP A 264 -9.15 -25.89 -27.86
CA ASP A 264 -8.06 -26.07 -28.81
C ASP A 264 -8.59 -26.16 -30.26
N GLY A 265 -7.71 -26.19 -31.26
CA GLY A 265 -8.11 -26.21 -32.67
C GLY A 265 -9.01 -27.41 -33.02
N ALA A 266 -8.74 -28.59 -32.47
CA ALA A 266 -9.51 -29.79 -32.75
C ALA A 266 -10.89 -29.75 -32.08
N GLN A 267 -10.95 -29.30 -30.82
CA GLN A 267 -12.18 -29.08 -30.07
C GLN A 267 -13.05 -28.01 -30.73
N PHE A 268 -12.45 -26.91 -31.20
CA PHE A 268 -13.16 -25.84 -31.91
C PHE A 268 -13.72 -26.32 -33.26
N ALA A 269 -12.92 -27.10 -34.01
CA ALA A 269 -13.39 -27.73 -35.24
C ALA A 269 -14.60 -28.64 -34.96
N GLU A 270 -14.50 -29.49 -33.94
CA GLU A 270 -15.60 -30.39 -33.60
C GLU A 270 -16.84 -29.63 -33.11
N TYR A 271 -16.66 -28.58 -32.31
CA TYR A 271 -17.75 -27.69 -31.92
C TYR A 271 -18.48 -27.09 -33.14
N LYS A 272 -17.73 -26.62 -34.15
CA LYS A 272 -18.31 -26.07 -35.38
C LYS A 272 -19.05 -27.14 -36.19
N ARG A 273 -18.53 -28.38 -36.23
CA ARG A 273 -19.21 -29.53 -36.86
C ARG A 273 -20.51 -29.89 -36.14
N GLU A 274 -20.48 -30.03 -34.83
CA GLU A 274 -21.67 -30.34 -34.01
C GLU A 274 -22.73 -29.25 -34.12
N SER A 275 -22.33 -27.98 -34.14
CA SER A 275 -23.23 -26.85 -34.39
C SER A 275 -23.98 -26.99 -35.73
N ARG A 276 -23.29 -27.44 -36.79
CA ARG A 276 -23.94 -27.74 -38.07
C ARG A 276 -24.76 -29.02 -38.05
N ARG A 277 -24.34 -30.08 -37.34
CA ARG A 277 -25.15 -31.30 -37.20
C ARG A 277 -26.50 -31.00 -36.56
N ALA A 278 -26.53 -30.11 -35.57
CA ALA A 278 -27.75 -29.69 -34.87
C ALA A 278 -28.79 -28.98 -35.76
N LEU A 279 -28.36 -28.36 -36.87
CA LEU A 279 -29.27 -27.72 -37.83
C LEU A 279 -30.08 -28.72 -38.67
N GLY A 280 -29.70 -30.00 -38.71
CA GLY A 280 -30.32 -31.00 -39.59
C GLY A 280 -29.99 -30.80 -41.08
N THR A 281 -30.12 -31.87 -41.87
CA THR A 281 -29.67 -31.89 -43.29
C THR A 281 -30.49 -30.99 -44.23
N ALA A 282 -31.74 -30.70 -43.86
CA ALA A 282 -32.67 -29.87 -44.63
C ALA A 282 -32.33 -28.37 -44.62
N THR A 283 -31.59 -27.91 -43.60
CA THR A 283 -31.29 -26.49 -43.35
C THR A 283 -29.78 -26.21 -43.31
N GLY A 284 -29.01 -26.95 -44.11
CA GLY A 284 -27.58 -26.73 -44.28
C GLY A 284 -26.69 -27.38 -43.23
N GLY A 285 -27.14 -28.49 -42.64
CA GLY A 285 -26.37 -29.25 -41.65
C GLY A 285 -25.17 -30.00 -42.24
N TYR A 286 -24.36 -30.58 -41.34
CA TYR A 286 -23.11 -31.27 -41.67
C TYR A 286 -23.40 -32.63 -42.37
N LYS A 287 -23.17 -32.69 -43.68
CA LYS A 287 -23.64 -33.77 -44.56
C LYS A 287 -22.63 -34.20 -45.62
N ASN A 288 -22.71 -35.47 -46.02
CA ASN A 288 -21.91 -36.04 -47.10
C ASN A 288 -22.33 -35.51 -48.48
N ALA A 289 -21.55 -35.85 -49.51
CA ALA A 289 -21.83 -35.47 -50.90
C ALA A 289 -23.18 -36.00 -51.42
N ASP A 290 -23.66 -37.12 -50.88
CA ASP A 290 -24.97 -37.72 -51.20
C ASP A 290 -26.15 -37.10 -50.43
N GLY A 291 -25.88 -36.12 -49.55
CA GLY A 291 -26.89 -35.42 -48.75
C GLY A 291 -27.24 -36.08 -47.41
N THR A 292 -26.65 -37.23 -47.07
CA THR A 292 -26.86 -37.91 -45.79
C THR A 292 -26.15 -37.21 -44.63
N ALA A 293 -26.73 -37.24 -43.43
CA ALA A 293 -26.13 -36.65 -42.24
C ALA A 293 -24.85 -37.41 -41.85
N VAL A 294 -23.79 -36.68 -41.50
CA VAL A 294 -22.60 -37.29 -40.92
C VAL A 294 -22.81 -37.45 -39.40
N PRO A 295 -22.72 -38.66 -38.84
CA PRO A 295 -22.92 -38.89 -37.41
C PRO A 295 -21.97 -38.07 -36.51
N THR A 296 -22.40 -37.83 -35.27
CA THR A 296 -21.57 -37.23 -34.21
C THR A 296 -20.26 -38.01 -34.04
N GLY A 297 -19.15 -37.28 -33.90
CA GLY A 297 -17.80 -37.85 -33.78
C GLY A 297 -17.20 -38.40 -35.07
N GLN A 298 -17.88 -38.33 -36.22
CA GLN A 298 -17.32 -38.70 -37.52
C GLN A 298 -16.96 -37.48 -38.37
N ILE A 299 -15.77 -37.47 -38.96
CA ILE A 299 -15.29 -36.41 -39.84
C ILE A 299 -15.50 -36.84 -41.29
N ASN A 300 -16.03 -35.95 -42.12
CA ASN A 300 -16.14 -36.16 -43.56
C ASN A 300 -15.52 -35.00 -44.33
N THR A 301 -14.64 -35.30 -45.30
CA THR A 301 -13.90 -34.29 -46.07
C THR A 301 -14.80 -33.38 -46.90
N PHE A 302 -15.86 -33.92 -47.53
CA PHE A 302 -16.79 -33.10 -48.31
C PHE A 302 -17.56 -32.13 -47.41
N ALA A 303 -18.04 -32.62 -46.27
CA ALA A 303 -18.75 -31.82 -45.27
C ALA A 303 -17.85 -30.74 -44.64
N ASP A 304 -16.59 -31.07 -44.33
CA ASP A 304 -15.59 -30.13 -43.82
C ASP A 304 -15.26 -29.04 -44.85
N ASN A 305 -15.08 -29.40 -46.11
CA ASN A 305 -14.78 -28.44 -47.18
C ASN A 305 -15.91 -27.40 -47.38
N ALA A 306 -17.15 -27.77 -47.07
CA ALA A 306 -18.30 -26.87 -47.12
C ALA A 306 -18.48 -26.02 -45.85
N LEU A 307 -17.89 -26.43 -44.72
CA LEU A 307 -18.06 -25.79 -43.41
C LEU A 307 -16.92 -24.85 -43.05
N PHE A 308 -15.68 -25.27 -43.31
CA PHE A 308 -14.47 -24.57 -42.92
C PHE A 308 -13.94 -23.74 -44.09
N GLU A 309 -13.46 -22.55 -43.80
CA GLU A 309 -12.73 -21.75 -44.78
C GLU A 309 -11.31 -22.30 -45.02
N ALA A 310 -10.63 -21.81 -46.06
CA ALA A 310 -9.32 -22.34 -46.46
C ALA A 310 -8.26 -22.29 -45.34
N VAL A 311 -8.23 -21.23 -44.52
CA VAL A 311 -7.27 -21.12 -43.40
C VAL A 311 -7.61 -22.04 -42.24
N GLU A 312 -8.90 -22.29 -41.97
CA GLU A 312 -9.34 -23.28 -40.99
C GLU A 312 -9.04 -24.71 -41.46
N GLN A 313 -9.27 -25.02 -42.74
CA GLN A 313 -8.92 -26.32 -43.33
C GLN A 313 -7.40 -26.59 -43.22
N ASP A 314 -6.57 -25.58 -43.54
CA ASP A 314 -5.12 -25.64 -43.33
C ASP A 314 -4.76 -25.84 -41.86
N GLY A 315 -5.47 -25.16 -40.94
CA GLY A 315 -5.32 -25.33 -39.50
C GLY A 315 -5.62 -26.75 -39.03
N ILE A 316 -6.74 -27.32 -39.48
CA ILE A 316 -7.13 -28.69 -39.16
C ILE A 316 -6.09 -29.68 -39.72
N ALA A 317 -5.69 -29.53 -40.98
CA ALA A 317 -4.71 -30.41 -41.61
C ALA A 317 -3.33 -30.41 -40.91
N LYS A 318 -2.98 -29.28 -40.28
CA LYS A 318 -1.72 -29.10 -39.53
C LYS A 318 -1.86 -29.30 -38.02
N ASN A 319 -3.04 -29.66 -37.51
CA ASN A 319 -3.35 -29.68 -36.07
C ASN A 319 -2.97 -28.37 -35.35
N ARG A 320 -3.26 -27.22 -35.97
CA ARG A 320 -2.96 -25.90 -35.41
C ARG A 320 -3.90 -25.58 -34.24
N THR A 321 -3.30 -25.17 -33.13
CA THR A 321 -3.97 -24.50 -32.03
C THR A 321 -3.20 -23.22 -31.70
N THR A 322 -3.77 -22.07 -32.06
CA THR A 322 -3.20 -20.76 -31.73
C THR A 322 -3.70 -20.30 -30.37
N ASP A 323 -2.81 -20.27 -29.38
CA ASP A 323 -3.09 -19.69 -28.06
C ASP A 323 -2.85 -18.17 -28.07
N TYR A 324 -3.89 -17.41 -28.41
CA TYR A 324 -3.83 -15.94 -28.43
C TYR A 324 -3.59 -15.33 -27.05
N GLN A 325 -4.01 -15.97 -25.96
CA GLN A 325 -3.80 -15.46 -24.60
C GLN A 325 -2.30 -15.36 -24.31
N SER A 326 -1.53 -16.38 -24.71
CA SER A 326 -0.08 -16.43 -24.50
C SER A 326 0.68 -15.25 -25.11
N TYR A 327 0.25 -14.77 -26.28
CA TYR A 327 0.93 -13.68 -26.98
C TYR A 327 0.73 -12.30 -26.33
N LEU A 328 -0.34 -12.15 -25.55
CA LEU A 328 -0.62 -10.91 -24.81
C LEU A 328 0.18 -10.82 -23.50
N LEU A 329 0.74 -11.95 -23.05
CA LEU A 329 1.38 -12.09 -21.76
C LEU A 329 2.91 -12.03 -21.85
N ARG A 330 3.54 -11.70 -20.71
CA ARG A 330 4.98 -11.74 -20.45
C ARG A 330 5.21 -12.00 -18.95
N PRO A 331 6.38 -12.53 -18.54
CA PRO A 331 6.78 -12.44 -17.15
C PRO A 331 6.83 -10.97 -16.71
N GLY A 332 6.19 -10.67 -15.58
CA GLY A 332 6.23 -9.37 -14.93
C GLY A 332 7.37 -9.28 -13.92
N SER A 333 7.68 -8.07 -13.47
CA SER A 333 8.67 -7.83 -12.42
C SER A 333 8.19 -6.74 -11.49
N ILE A 334 8.62 -6.80 -10.24
CA ILE A 334 8.32 -5.79 -9.23
C ILE A 334 9.60 -5.46 -8.47
N GLN A 335 9.84 -4.18 -8.25
CA GLN A 335 10.99 -3.73 -7.48
C GLN A 335 10.63 -2.51 -6.65
N ASN A 336 11.24 -2.42 -5.47
CA ASN A 336 11.12 -1.29 -4.58
C ASN A 336 12.48 -0.98 -3.99
N HIS A 337 12.81 0.31 -3.93
CA HIS A 337 14.01 0.82 -3.30
C HIS A 337 13.61 2.02 -2.46
N ASN A 338 13.95 2.02 -1.18
CA ASN A 338 13.66 3.12 -0.28
C ASN A 338 14.87 3.43 0.58
N VAL A 339 15.29 4.68 0.61
CA VAL A 339 16.35 5.17 1.50
C VAL A 339 15.71 6.17 2.44
N SER A 340 15.86 5.94 3.74
CA SER A 340 15.37 6.85 4.77
C SER A 340 16.49 7.27 5.71
N VAL A 341 16.45 8.53 6.13
CA VAL A 341 17.38 9.15 7.08
C VAL A 341 16.55 9.81 8.16
N LEU A 342 16.63 9.32 9.39
CA LEU A 342 15.92 9.87 10.54
C LEU A 342 16.94 10.30 11.59
N GLY A 343 16.75 11.46 12.21
CA GLY A 343 17.64 11.90 13.28
C GLY A 343 17.29 13.28 13.81
N GLY A 344 18.18 13.81 14.64
CA GLY A 344 18.05 15.18 15.14
C GLY A 344 18.50 15.35 16.57
N SER A 345 18.46 16.61 17.02
CA SER A 345 18.68 16.99 18.41
C SER A 345 17.35 17.09 19.16
N GLU A 346 17.41 17.45 20.45
CA GLU A 346 16.21 17.75 21.24
C GLU A 346 15.39 18.92 20.66
N LYS A 347 16.05 19.90 20.02
CA LYS A 347 15.39 21.08 19.45
C LYS A 347 14.92 20.88 18.01
N THR A 348 15.62 20.07 17.22
CA THR A 348 15.28 19.87 15.81
C THR A 348 15.36 18.40 15.47
N GLN A 349 14.22 17.84 15.09
CA GLN A 349 14.09 16.47 14.61
C GLN A 349 13.76 16.52 13.14
N PHE A 350 14.41 15.67 12.35
CA PHE A 350 14.19 15.59 10.92
C PHE A 350 14.09 14.14 10.44
N GLY A 351 13.34 13.97 9.37
CA GLY A 351 13.25 12.72 8.64
C GLY A 351 13.17 12.98 7.15
N LEU A 352 14.02 12.33 6.38
CA LEU A 352 14.06 12.37 4.93
C LEU A 352 13.84 10.94 4.41
N SER A 353 13.05 10.78 3.37
CA SER A 353 12.87 9.50 2.68
C SER A 353 12.77 9.72 1.18
N VAL A 354 13.42 8.86 0.41
CA VAL A 354 13.34 8.83 -1.05
C VAL A 354 13.08 7.40 -1.47
N GLY A 355 12.05 7.21 -2.29
CA GLY A 355 11.60 5.90 -2.73
C GLY A 355 11.43 5.83 -4.25
N TYR A 356 11.71 4.66 -4.80
CA TYR A 356 11.39 4.28 -6.17
C TYR A 356 10.70 2.92 -6.17
N PHE A 357 9.53 2.86 -6.78
CA PHE A 357 8.74 1.66 -6.97
C PHE A 357 8.48 1.46 -8.47
N ASN A 358 8.61 0.24 -8.95
CA ASN A 358 8.27 -0.12 -10.33
C ASN A 358 7.66 -1.52 -10.37
N GLU A 359 6.54 -1.63 -11.06
CA GLU A 359 5.81 -2.86 -11.29
C GLU A 359 5.51 -2.99 -12.79
N VAL A 360 6.10 -4.01 -13.42
CA VAL A 360 5.85 -4.39 -14.82
C VAL A 360 4.79 -5.50 -14.81
N GLY A 361 3.65 -5.22 -15.43
CA GLY A 361 2.52 -6.16 -15.48
C GLY A 361 2.79 -7.35 -16.38
N ILE A 362 2.05 -8.44 -16.13
CA ILE A 362 2.08 -9.66 -16.94
C ILE A 362 1.43 -9.45 -18.32
N ILE A 363 0.47 -8.51 -18.45
CA ILE A 363 -0.07 -8.11 -19.74
C ILE A 363 0.87 -7.07 -20.36
N LYS A 364 1.25 -7.26 -21.62
CA LYS A 364 2.08 -6.29 -22.36
C LYS A 364 1.40 -4.91 -22.39
N ASN A 365 2.19 -3.86 -22.45
CA ASN A 365 1.75 -2.45 -22.39
C ASN A 365 1.14 -2.01 -21.05
N GLN A 366 1.32 -2.79 -19.98
CA GLN A 366 0.98 -2.40 -18.62
C GLN A 366 2.21 -2.38 -17.73
N ASP A 367 2.42 -1.23 -17.07
CA ASP A 367 3.42 -1.02 -16.04
C ASP A 367 3.05 0.21 -15.20
N PHE A 368 3.68 0.31 -14.03
CA PHE A 368 3.51 1.42 -13.11
C PHE A 368 4.84 1.75 -12.44
N SER A 369 5.19 3.02 -12.44
CA SER A 369 6.35 3.52 -11.69
C SER A 369 5.93 4.66 -10.77
N ARG A 370 6.56 4.74 -9.59
CA ARG A 370 6.31 5.80 -8.62
C ARG A 370 7.61 6.19 -7.93
N TYR A 371 7.86 7.49 -7.92
CA TYR A 371 8.95 8.14 -7.21
C TYR A 371 8.34 8.92 -6.04
N ASN A 372 8.88 8.68 -4.84
CA ASN A 372 8.40 9.32 -3.63
C ASN A 372 9.53 10.10 -2.99
N PHE A 373 9.20 11.29 -2.49
CA PHE A 373 10.06 12.09 -1.67
C PHE A 373 9.27 12.54 -0.44
N ARG A 374 9.86 12.36 0.73
CA ARG A 374 9.28 12.79 1.99
C ARG A 374 10.30 13.55 2.81
N LEU A 375 9.88 14.70 3.32
CA LEU A 375 10.61 15.48 4.31
C LEU A 375 9.72 15.71 5.53
N SER A 376 10.24 15.52 6.72
CA SER A 376 9.61 15.89 7.98
C SER A 376 10.60 16.66 8.83
N ILE A 377 10.17 17.78 9.40
CA ILE A 377 10.96 18.61 10.29
C ILE A 377 10.06 19.03 11.44
N ASP A 378 10.51 18.82 12.66
CA ASP A 378 9.89 19.33 13.88
C ASP A 378 10.93 20.16 14.62
N HIS A 379 10.60 21.42 14.91
CA HIS A 379 11.52 22.38 15.53
C HIS A 379 10.89 23.06 16.75
N GLN A 380 11.57 22.95 17.88
CA GLN A 380 11.25 23.65 19.12
C GLN A 380 11.96 25.01 19.12
N ILE A 381 11.24 26.08 18.76
CA ILE A 381 11.79 27.45 18.71
C ILE A 381 12.21 27.91 20.11
N ASN A 382 11.35 27.66 21.10
CA ASN A 382 11.61 27.90 22.52
C ASN A 382 10.71 26.98 23.36
N SER A 383 10.72 27.06 24.70
CA SER A 383 9.93 26.16 25.56
C SER A 383 8.41 26.21 25.36
N ARG A 384 7.87 27.24 24.68
CA ARG A 384 6.43 27.43 24.46
C ARG A 384 6.00 27.30 23.01
N LEU A 385 6.90 27.48 22.04
CA LEU A 385 6.56 27.49 20.62
C LEU A 385 7.28 26.37 19.88
N ARG A 386 6.49 25.53 19.22
CA ARG A 386 6.94 24.45 18.34
C ARG A 386 6.34 24.63 16.96
N VAL A 387 7.13 24.38 15.93
CA VAL A 387 6.67 24.37 14.54
C VAL A 387 7.05 23.06 13.89
N GLY A 388 6.28 22.62 12.91
CA GLY A 388 6.63 21.46 12.13
C GLY A 388 6.12 21.53 10.70
N LEU A 389 6.83 20.82 9.84
CA LEU A 389 6.57 20.68 8.42
C LEU A 389 6.66 19.20 8.06
N THR A 390 5.74 18.73 7.24
CA THR A 390 5.86 17.46 6.55
C THR A 390 5.47 17.67 5.10
N THR A 391 6.39 17.36 4.19
CA THR A 391 6.20 17.47 2.75
C THR A 391 6.26 16.07 2.17
N LEU A 392 5.27 15.73 1.34
CA LEU A 392 5.19 14.51 0.57
C LEU A 392 5.05 14.90 -0.90
N ALA A 393 6.03 14.51 -1.70
CA ALA A 393 6.00 14.67 -3.14
C ALA A 393 6.01 13.29 -3.78
N ALA A 394 5.11 13.08 -4.74
CA ALA A 394 5.03 11.85 -5.49
C ALA A 394 4.91 12.17 -6.98
N TYR A 395 5.62 11.40 -7.80
CA TYR A 395 5.46 11.39 -9.25
C TYR A 395 5.24 9.95 -9.69
N SER A 396 4.17 9.69 -10.42
CA SER A 396 3.86 8.37 -10.95
C SER A 396 3.55 8.40 -12.44
N GLU A 397 3.94 7.31 -13.11
CA GLU A 397 3.57 7.00 -14.48
C GLU A 397 2.88 5.63 -14.48
N GLN A 398 1.73 5.55 -15.13
CA GLN A 398 0.96 4.31 -15.29
C GLN A 398 0.63 4.11 -16.76
N ASN A 399 0.96 2.93 -17.28
CA ASN A 399 0.62 2.51 -18.63
C ASN A 399 -0.52 1.49 -18.62
N GLY A 400 -1.50 1.68 -19.51
CA GLY A 400 -2.56 0.70 -19.76
C GLY A 400 -3.63 0.59 -18.66
N GLU A 401 -3.95 1.71 -17.98
CA GLU A 401 -5.00 1.79 -16.96
C GLU A 401 -6.35 1.26 -17.48
N VAL A 402 -6.74 1.62 -18.71
CA VAL A 402 -7.98 1.17 -19.37
C VAL A 402 -7.76 0.13 -20.47
N PHE A 403 -6.51 -0.31 -20.68
CA PHE A 403 -6.16 -1.28 -21.71
C PHE A 403 -6.57 -2.71 -21.31
N ASN A 404 -7.35 -3.37 -22.16
CA ASN A 404 -7.76 -4.77 -21.96
C ASN A 404 -7.90 -5.53 -23.30
N PRO A 405 -6.84 -6.19 -23.78
CA PRO A 405 -6.88 -6.95 -25.04
C PRO A 405 -7.49 -8.36 -24.89
N TYR A 406 -7.78 -8.81 -23.67
CA TYR A 406 -8.11 -10.22 -23.39
C TYR A 406 -9.44 -10.67 -24.00
N GLY A 407 -10.43 -9.77 -24.08
CA GLY A 407 -11.74 -10.08 -24.65
C GLY A 407 -11.66 -10.57 -26.11
N GLY A 408 -10.73 -10.01 -26.90
CA GLY A 408 -10.47 -10.47 -28.27
C GLY A 408 -9.82 -11.85 -28.29
N ALA A 409 -8.79 -12.07 -27.45
CA ALA A 409 -8.06 -13.34 -27.40
C ALA A 409 -8.92 -14.54 -27.01
N LEU A 410 -9.89 -14.37 -26.12
CA LEU A 410 -10.77 -15.46 -25.68
C LEU A 410 -11.79 -15.90 -26.74
N GLN A 411 -12.06 -15.06 -27.74
CA GLN A 411 -13.10 -15.28 -28.74
C GLN A 411 -12.53 -15.50 -30.14
N GLU A 412 -11.20 -15.49 -30.28
CA GLU A 412 -10.53 -15.64 -31.56
C GLU A 412 -10.45 -17.10 -31.98
N ASN A 413 -10.46 -17.35 -33.28
CA ASN A 413 -10.46 -18.71 -33.81
C ASN A 413 -9.08 -19.38 -33.63
N PRO A 414 -8.96 -20.47 -32.84
CA PRO A 414 -7.69 -21.15 -32.60
C PRO A 414 -7.10 -21.82 -33.85
N LEU A 415 -7.90 -22.03 -34.92
CA LEU A 415 -7.43 -22.54 -36.22
C LEU A 415 -6.82 -21.43 -37.11
N GLY A 416 -7.06 -20.16 -36.77
CA GLY A 416 -6.57 -18.99 -37.50
C GLY A 416 -5.05 -18.93 -37.54
N LYS A 417 -4.52 -18.26 -38.57
CA LYS A 417 -3.08 -18.11 -38.80
C LYS A 417 -2.63 -16.71 -38.33
N PRO A 418 -1.97 -16.56 -37.16
CA PRO A 418 -1.63 -15.25 -36.61
C PRO A 418 -0.49 -14.53 -37.36
N TYR A 419 0.42 -15.27 -37.98
CA TYR A 419 1.58 -14.73 -38.70
C TYR A 419 1.70 -15.35 -40.09
N ASP A 420 2.19 -14.60 -41.06
CA ASP A 420 2.55 -15.13 -42.38
C ASP A 420 3.85 -15.96 -42.32
N ASP A 421 4.24 -16.55 -43.46
CA ASP A 421 5.43 -17.42 -43.51
C ASP A 421 6.76 -16.64 -43.38
N ASN A 422 6.71 -15.31 -43.47
CA ASN A 422 7.84 -14.40 -43.25
C ASN A 422 7.90 -13.89 -41.79
N GLY A 423 6.92 -14.24 -40.95
CA GLY A 423 6.82 -13.80 -39.56
C GLY A 423 6.11 -12.45 -39.37
N ASN A 424 5.50 -11.87 -40.41
CA ASN A 424 4.70 -10.65 -40.27
C ASN A 424 3.34 -10.97 -39.66
N LEU A 425 2.83 -10.06 -38.84
CA LEU A 425 1.52 -10.21 -38.23
C LEU A 425 0.41 -10.11 -39.28
N ILE A 426 -0.49 -11.09 -39.30
CA ILE A 426 -1.70 -11.03 -40.13
C ILE A 426 -2.78 -10.35 -39.29
N PHE A 427 -3.30 -9.20 -39.75
CA PHE A 427 -4.30 -8.42 -39.01
C PHE A 427 -5.64 -9.15 -38.86
N LEU A 428 -6.04 -9.96 -39.85
CA LEU A 428 -7.21 -10.84 -39.81
C LEU A 428 -6.75 -12.30 -39.93
N PRO A 429 -6.62 -13.06 -38.82
CA PRO A 429 -6.14 -14.44 -38.84
C PRO A 429 -7.05 -15.42 -39.59
N THR A 430 -8.29 -15.00 -39.83
CA THR A 430 -9.38 -15.70 -40.53
C THR A 430 -10.02 -14.76 -41.56
N THR A 431 -10.99 -15.25 -42.35
CA THR A 431 -11.77 -14.34 -43.22
C THR A 431 -12.88 -13.59 -42.47
N ASP A 432 -13.03 -13.82 -41.16
CA ASP A 432 -13.99 -13.11 -40.33
C ASP A 432 -13.56 -11.64 -40.15
N GLY A 433 -14.16 -10.77 -40.97
CA GLY A 433 -13.94 -9.33 -40.90
C GLY A 433 -14.41 -8.66 -39.61
N LEU A 434 -15.03 -9.40 -38.66
CA LEU A 434 -15.36 -8.95 -37.31
C LEU A 434 -14.30 -9.34 -36.27
N ARG A 435 -13.33 -10.20 -36.59
CA ARG A 435 -12.29 -10.67 -35.68
C ARG A 435 -10.90 -10.25 -36.14
N THR A 436 -10.24 -9.37 -35.37
CA THR A 436 -8.87 -8.95 -35.63
C THR A 436 -7.91 -9.68 -34.73
N ASN A 437 -6.69 -9.92 -35.21
CA ASN A 437 -5.64 -10.55 -34.45
C ASN A 437 -5.37 -9.80 -33.13
N PRO A 438 -5.65 -10.41 -31.95
CA PRO A 438 -5.47 -9.77 -30.65
C PRO A 438 -4.05 -9.28 -30.40
N ILE A 439 -3.05 -9.90 -31.05
CA ILE A 439 -1.64 -9.52 -30.95
C ILE A 439 -1.40 -8.10 -31.50
N ALA A 440 -2.26 -7.62 -32.42
CA ALA A 440 -2.15 -6.28 -32.98
C ALA A 440 -2.24 -5.18 -31.91
N GLU A 441 -3.00 -5.43 -30.83
CA GLU A 441 -3.16 -4.50 -29.70
C GLU A 441 -1.88 -4.28 -28.88
N VAL A 442 -0.98 -5.27 -28.89
CA VAL A 442 0.26 -5.26 -28.08
C VAL A 442 1.51 -4.96 -28.91
N ILE A 443 1.35 -4.62 -30.19
CA ILE A 443 2.45 -4.11 -31.01
C ILE A 443 2.89 -2.74 -30.46
N PRO A 444 4.21 -2.50 -30.30
CA PRO A 444 4.69 -1.21 -29.79
C PRO A 444 4.14 -0.03 -30.58
N GLY A 445 3.46 0.88 -29.88
CA GLY A 445 2.86 2.08 -30.48
C GLY A 445 1.44 1.91 -31.04
N ALA A 446 0.91 0.69 -31.16
CA ALA A 446 -0.46 0.46 -31.64
C ALA A 446 -1.51 1.02 -30.66
N GLN A 447 -1.26 0.87 -29.36
CA GLN A 447 -2.05 1.47 -28.29
C GLN A 447 -1.10 2.11 -27.28
N VAL A 448 -1.43 3.33 -26.88
CA VAL A 448 -0.76 4.00 -25.75
C VAL A 448 -1.84 4.53 -24.82
N ASP A 449 -1.66 4.31 -23.52
CA ASP A 449 -2.53 4.82 -22.47
C ASP A 449 -1.65 5.20 -21.28
N LEU A 450 -1.16 6.44 -21.28
CA LEU A 450 -0.18 6.93 -20.34
C LEU A 450 -0.82 7.96 -19.41
N LEU A 451 -0.91 7.59 -18.13
CA LEU A 451 -1.30 8.47 -17.04
C LEU A 451 -0.04 8.94 -16.32
N LYS A 452 0.14 10.26 -16.23
CA LYS A 452 1.16 10.91 -15.40
C LYS A 452 0.48 11.65 -14.28
N ARG A 453 0.92 11.45 -13.04
CA ARG A 453 0.41 12.15 -11.86
C ARG A 453 1.58 12.70 -11.05
N MET A 454 1.49 13.99 -10.73
CA MET A 454 2.37 14.64 -9.78
C MET A 454 1.53 15.13 -8.61
N ARG A 455 1.98 14.87 -7.39
CA ARG A 455 1.33 15.34 -6.17
C ARG A 455 2.33 15.95 -5.22
N LEU A 456 1.95 17.07 -4.62
CA LEU A 456 2.68 17.73 -3.55
C LEU A 456 1.71 18.02 -2.40
N PHE A 457 1.84 17.25 -1.33
CA PHE A 457 1.08 17.43 -0.10
C PHE A 457 1.98 18.00 0.99
N ASN A 458 1.50 19.00 1.72
CA ASN A 458 2.20 19.53 2.88
C ASN A 458 1.28 19.48 4.10
N SER A 459 1.86 19.20 5.27
CA SER A 459 1.25 19.40 6.58
C SER A 459 2.16 20.34 7.37
N ILE A 460 1.70 21.56 7.55
CA ILE A 460 2.42 22.63 8.25
C ILE A 460 1.67 22.92 9.53
N TYR A 461 2.37 23.01 10.65
CA TYR A 461 1.74 23.40 11.90
C TYR A 461 2.62 24.30 12.76
N GLY A 462 1.95 25.10 13.58
CA GLY A 462 2.54 25.85 14.69
C GLY A 462 1.75 25.57 15.96
N GLU A 463 2.43 25.21 17.03
CA GLU A 463 1.86 24.89 18.34
C GLU A 463 2.45 25.81 19.40
N TRP A 464 1.59 26.56 20.07
CA TRP A 464 1.92 27.50 21.13
C TRP A 464 1.29 27.07 22.45
N SER A 465 2.14 26.71 23.41
CA SER A 465 1.77 26.53 24.81
C SER A 465 1.60 27.90 25.46
N ILE A 466 0.36 28.38 25.55
CA ILE A 466 0.02 29.72 26.04
C ILE A 466 0.32 29.80 27.54
N ILE A 467 -0.23 28.84 28.28
CA ILE A 467 -0.03 28.59 29.70
C ILE A 467 0.01 27.07 29.93
N ASP A 468 0.41 26.65 31.12
CA ASP A 468 0.43 25.24 31.46
C ASP A 468 -0.96 24.60 31.29
N GLY A 469 -1.01 23.51 30.53
CA GLY A 469 -2.24 22.82 30.16
C GLY A 469 -2.98 23.41 28.95
N LEU A 470 -2.79 24.68 28.58
CA LEU A 470 -3.49 25.32 27.44
C LEU A 470 -2.55 25.48 26.22
N LYS A 471 -2.92 24.82 25.12
CA LYS A 471 -2.18 24.90 23.85
C LYS A 471 -3.09 25.35 22.72
N TYR A 472 -2.56 26.24 21.89
CA TYR A 472 -3.14 26.59 20.60
C TYR A 472 -2.31 25.98 19.48
N ARG A 473 -2.97 25.34 18.52
CA ARG A 473 -2.32 24.77 17.34
C ARG A 473 -3.01 25.24 16.08
N PHE A 474 -2.23 25.81 15.18
CA PHE A 474 -2.63 26.13 13.82
C PHE A 474 -2.11 25.04 12.89
N ASN A 475 -2.98 24.47 12.05
CA ASN A 475 -2.60 23.54 10.99
C ASN A 475 -2.97 24.14 9.62
N PHE A 476 -2.08 24.00 8.65
CA PHE A 476 -2.33 24.30 7.25
C PHE A 476 -1.84 23.13 6.39
N GLY A 477 -2.75 22.57 5.61
CA GLY A 477 -2.49 21.39 4.79
C GLY A 477 -2.87 21.59 3.33
N PRO A 478 -2.01 22.22 2.50
CA PRO A 478 -2.23 22.33 1.07
C PRO A 478 -1.83 21.02 0.34
N ASP A 479 -2.62 20.64 -0.64
CA ASP A 479 -2.45 19.44 -1.47
C ASP A 479 -2.67 19.81 -2.94
N PHE A 480 -1.61 19.70 -3.71
CA PHE A 480 -1.58 20.00 -5.13
C PHE A 480 -1.48 18.69 -5.90
N THR A 481 -2.39 18.47 -6.84
CA THR A 481 -2.32 17.33 -7.76
C THR A 481 -2.42 17.83 -9.20
N ASN A 482 -1.47 17.40 -10.04
CA ASN A 482 -1.53 17.57 -11.48
C ASN A 482 -1.58 16.20 -12.12
N ARG A 483 -2.57 15.99 -12.98
CA ARG A 483 -2.80 14.74 -13.69
C ARG A 483 -2.91 15.01 -15.18
N ARG A 484 -2.16 14.24 -15.97
CA ARG A 484 -2.27 14.20 -17.43
C ARG A 484 -2.52 12.78 -17.89
N ILE A 485 -3.51 12.60 -18.76
CA ILE A 485 -3.75 11.37 -19.49
C ILE A 485 -3.43 11.63 -20.96
N GLY A 486 -2.68 10.74 -21.57
CA GLY A 486 -2.45 10.72 -23.02
C GLY A 486 -2.80 9.34 -23.56
N ARG A 487 -3.65 9.30 -24.58
CA ARG A 487 -4.07 8.06 -25.23
C ARG A 487 -3.91 8.13 -26.73
N PHE A 488 -3.50 7.03 -27.32
CA PHE A 488 -3.38 6.87 -28.76
C PHE A 488 -3.85 5.48 -29.17
N THR A 489 -4.55 5.42 -30.29
CA THR A 489 -5.05 4.19 -30.89
C THR A 489 -4.76 4.24 -32.39
N GLY A 490 -3.85 3.37 -32.83
CA GLY A 490 -3.38 3.26 -34.21
C GLY A 490 -4.40 2.61 -35.15
N SER A 491 -4.16 2.74 -36.45
CA SER A 491 -5.05 2.22 -37.51
C SER A 491 -5.22 0.70 -37.46
N GLN A 492 -4.13 -0.02 -37.21
CA GLN A 492 -4.10 -1.48 -37.15
C GLN A 492 -4.42 -2.02 -35.75
N THR A 493 -5.51 -1.53 -35.16
CA THR A 493 -6.08 -2.02 -33.89
C THR A 493 -7.51 -2.49 -34.13
N ASN A 494 -8.06 -3.32 -33.25
CA ASN A 494 -9.45 -3.77 -33.30
C ASN A 494 -10.44 -2.58 -33.27
N ALA A 495 -10.09 -1.51 -32.58
CA ALA A 495 -10.92 -0.31 -32.49
C ALA A 495 -10.95 0.51 -33.80
N ARG A 496 -9.89 0.49 -34.60
CA ARG A 496 -9.76 1.31 -35.82
C ARG A 496 -9.89 0.55 -37.12
N ARG A 497 -9.43 -0.71 -37.17
CA ARG A 497 -9.60 -1.65 -38.30
C ARG A 497 -9.18 -1.07 -39.66
N GLY A 498 -8.03 -0.42 -39.70
CA GLY A 498 -7.50 0.27 -40.87
C GLY A 498 -8.04 1.69 -41.08
N GLY A 499 -8.96 2.16 -40.23
CA GLY A 499 -9.42 3.55 -40.21
C GLY A 499 -8.42 4.51 -39.55
N ASP A 500 -8.70 5.81 -39.66
CA ASP A 500 -7.82 6.88 -39.18
C ASP A 500 -7.43 6.74 -37.71
N PRO A 501 -6.15 6.89 -37.31
CA PRO A 501 -5.75 6.83 -35.90
C PRO A 501 -6.46 7.88 -35.03
N THR A 502 -6.61 7.62 -33.73
CA THR A 502 -7.21 8.56 -32.78
C THR A 502 -6.28 8.88 -31.64
N ALA A 503 -6.36 10.10 -31.12
CA ALA A 503 -5.63 10.52 -29.92
C ALA A 503 -6.55 11.26 -28.96
N PHE A 504 -6.17 11.22 -27.68
CA PHE A 504 -6.81 11.96 -26.61
C PHE A 504 -5.75 12.48 -25.64
N THR A 505 -5.89 13.75 -25.24
CA THR A 505 -5.20 14.28 -24.07
C THR A 505 -6.21 14.84 -23.07
N GLY A 506 -6.05 14.45 -21.80
CA GLY A 506 -6.79 15.00 -20.67
C GLY A 506 -5.85 15.61 -19.65
N TYR A 507 -6.26 16.73 -19.07
CA TYR A 507 -5.55 17.44 -18.00
C TYR A 507 -6.49 17.69 -16.83
N GLU A 508 -5.96 17.53 -15.62
CA GLU A 508 -6.65 17.86 -14.39
C GLU A 508 -5.65 18.53 -13.45
N TYR A 509 -6.00 19.72 -12.98
CA TYR A 509 -5.30 20.44 -11.93
C TYR A 509 -6.24 20.51 -10.72
N GLN A 510 -5.77 20.00 -9.59
CA GLN A 510 -6.52 20.03 -8.34
C GLN A 510 -5.70 20.72 -7.26
N PHE A 511 -6.32 21.71 -6.62
CA PHE A 511 -5.79 22.34 -5.43
C PHE A 511 -6.80 22.18 -4.28
N ASN A 512 -6.37 21.43 -3.26
CA ASN A 512 -7.09 21.30 -2.00
C ASN A 512 -6.30 21.98 -0.90
N TYR A 513 -6.99 22.58 0.07
CA TYR A 513 -6.34 22.95 1.31
C TYR A 513 -7.26 22.78 2.50
N THR A 514 -6.67 22.42 3.63
CA THR A 514 -7.30 22.43 4.94
C THR A 514 -6.61 23.44 5.85
N LEU A 515 -7.38 24.24 6.57
CA LEU A 515 -6.90 25.17 7.59
C LEU A 515 -7.64 24.89 8.89
N GLU A 516 -6.90 24.68 9.97
CA GLU A 516 -7.50 24.37 11.27
C GLU A 516 -6.89 25.18 12.40
N ASN A 517 -7.76 25.60 13.31
CA ASN A 517 -7.41 26.27 14.54
C ASN A 517 -7.89 25.38 15.68
N ILE A 518 -6.97 24.88 16.49
CA ILE A 518 -7.23 23.90 17.55
C ILE A 518 -6.80 24.51 18.88
N LEU A 519 -7.69 24.53 19.86
CA LEU A 519 -7.39 24.91 21.22
C LEU A 519 -7.60 23.69 22.13
N THR A 520 -6.58 23.30 22.87
CA THR A 520 -6.64 22.17 23.80
C THR A 520 -6.30 22.61 25.21
N TYR A 521 -7.11 22.21 26.19
CA TYR A 521 -6.83 22.39 27.61
C TYR A 521 -6.82 21.04 28.32
N GLY A 522 -5.75 20.73 29.04
CA GLY A 522 -5.63 19.51 29.85
C GLY A 522 -5.31 19.84 31.30
N LYS A 523 -6.00 19.19 32.25
CA LYS A 523 -5.72 19.33 33.69
C LYS A 523 -6.03 18.05 34.44
N VAL A 524 -5.08 17.64 35.28
CA VAL A 524 -5.28 16.56 36.27
C VAL A 524 -5.56 17.18 37.63
N LEU A 525 -6.69 16.82 38.25
CA LEU A 525 -7.10 17.27 39.58
C LEU A 525 -7.03 16.11 40.57
N ASN A 526 -6.41 16.34 41.72
CA ASN A 526 -6.28 15.36 42.82
C ASN A 526 -5.70 14.00 42.39
N GLN A 527 -4.93 13.94 41.28
CA GLN A 527 -4.38 12.71 40.69
C GLN A 527 -5.41 11.66 40.24
N VAL A 528 -6.71 11.91 40.42
CA VAL A 528 -7.79 10.97 40.11
C VAL A 528 -8.76 11.48 39.06
N HIS A 529 -8.76 12.77 38.74
CA HIS A 529 -9.59 13.34 37.67
C HIS A 529 -8.69 13.86 36.55
N ASP A 530 -8.74 13.24 35.38
CA ASP A 530 -8.11 13.76 34.16
C ASP A 530 -9.19 14.40 33.28
N ILE A 531 -9.03 15.69 32.98
CA ILE A 531 -9.97 16.47 32.16
C ILE A 531 -9.21 17.01 30.95
N SER A 532 -9.72 16.72 29.75
CA SER A 532 -9.21 17.25 28.50
C SER A 532 -10.34 17.87 27.66
N LEU A 533 -10.18 19.13 27.30
CA LEU A 533 -11.09 19.88 26.43
C LEU A 533 -10.39 20.22 25.12
N THR A 534 -11.08 20.03 24.00
CA THR A 534 -10.62 20.44 22.66
C THR A 534 -11.70 21.25 21.97
N ALA A 535 -11.34 22.42 21.44
CA ALA A 535 -12.14 23.20 20.51
C ALA A 535 -11.42 23.27 19.15
N LEU A 536 -12.17 23.14 18.05
CA LEU A 536 -11.65 23.17 16.69
C LEU A 536 -12.53 24.02 15.77
N HIS A 537 -11.89 24.84 14.96
CA HIS A 537 -12.46 25.45 13.76
C HIS A 537 -11.67 24.96 12.53
N SER A 538 -12.36 24.46 11.50
CA SER A 538 -11.75 23.83 10.32
C SER A 538 -12.41 24.32 9.04
N ILE A 539 -11.61 24.80 8.10
CA ILE A 539 -12.03 25.16 6.74
C ILE A 539 -11.32 24.22 5.78
N GLN A 540 -12.05 23.62 4.85
CA GLN A 540 -11.48 22.88 3.73
C GLN A 540 -12.09 23.38 2.43
N ARG A 541 -11.25 23.57 1.41
CA ARG A 541 -11.69 23.91 0.06
C ARG A 541 -10.96 23.05 -0.95
N ASP A 542 -11.67 22.73 -2.02
CA ASP A 542 -11.20 21.92 -3.13
C ASP A 542 -11.61 22.58 -4.42
N ASP A 543 -10.64 22.82 -5.29
CA ASP A 543 -10.83 23.40 -6.61
C ASP A 543 -10.23 22.42 -7.63
N VAL A 544 -11.04 21.94 -8.57
CA VAL A 544 -10.65 21.00 -9.62
C VAL A 544 -10.93 21.63 -10.98
N GLU A 545 -9.86 21.84 -11.75
CA GLU A 545 -9.90 22.33 -13.13
C GLU A 545 -9.58 21.18 -14.07
N THR A 546 -10.39 21.01 -15.12
CA THR A 546 -10.21 19.95 -16.12
C THR A 546 -10.18 20.52 -17.52
N GLY A 547 -9.43 19.87 -18.41
CA GLY A 547 -9.45 20.11 -19.84
C GLY A 547 -9.24 18.82 -20.62
N PHE A 548 -9.81 18.72 -21.81
CA PHE A 548 -9.54 17.58 -22.68
C PHE A 548 -9.62 17.95 -24.16
N LEU A 549 -8.96 17.13 -24.98
CA LEU A 549 -8.97 17.15 -26.43
C LEU A 549 -9.07 15.71 -26.94
N ASN A 550 -9.96 15.48 -27.92
CA ASN A 550 -10.04 14.25 -28.71
C ASN A 550 -9.84 14.61 -30.18
N VAL A 551 -9.04 13.81 -30.88
CA VAL A 551 -8.81 13.99 -32.30
C VAL A 551 -8.86 12.66 -33.08
N ILE A 552 -9.14 12.77 -34.37
CA ILE A 552 -9.13 11.69 -35.35
C ILE A 552 -8.22 12.11 -36.50
N GLY A 553 -7.49 11.15 -37.07
CA GLY A 553 -6.60 11.35 -38.21
C GLY A 553 -5.26 11.97 -37.85
N VAL A 554 -4.60 11.44 -36.82
CA VAL A 554 -3.20 11.78 -36.52
C VAL A 554 -2.32 11.36 -37.72
N PRO A 555 -1.60 12.28 -38.41
CA PRO A 555 -0.98 11.98 -39.71
C PRO A 555 0.13 10.93 -39.67
N ALA A 556 0.93 10.93 -38.61
CA ALA A 556 1.95 9.92 -38.37
C ALA A 556 1.72 9.28 -37.00
N GLU A 557 1.51 7.96 -36.95
CA GLU A 557 1.20 7.24 -35.71
C GLU A 557 2.29 7.39 -34.64
N THR A 558 3.54 7.65 -35.03
CA THR A 558 4.65 7.95 -34.12
C THR A 558 4.48 9.26 -33.35
N GLN A 559 3.61 10.18 -33.81
CA GLN A 559 3.27 11.42 -33.10
C GLN A 559 2.34 11.18 -31.91
N GLN A 560 1.53 10.12 -31.95
CA GLN A 560 0.58 9.76 -30.90
C GLN A 560 -0.29 10.96 -30.47
N PHE A 561 -0.48 11.16 -29.17
CA PHE A 561 -1.15 12.31 -28.56
C PHE A 561 -0.22 13.51 -28.30
N TYR A 562 1.02 13.49 -28.78
CA TYR A 562 1.98 14.59 -28.54
C TYR A 562 1.87 15.74 -29.55
N ASN A 563 1.16 15.56 -30.66
CA ASN A 563 0.99 16.58 -31.69
C ASN A 563 -0.42 16.59 -32.30
N GLU A 564 -1.44 16.58 -31.44
CA GLU A 564 -2.85 16.51 -31.84
C GLU A 564 -3.30 17.69 -32.73
N GLY A 565 -2.59 18.81 -32.71
CA GLY A 565 -2.88 19.96 -33.58
C GLY A 565 -2.62 19.72 -35.07
N GLN A 566 -2.04 18.58 -35.46
CA GLN A 566 -1.89 18.16 -36.86
C GLN A 566 -2.98 17.17 -37.32
N ALA A 567 -3.87 16.75 -36.42
CA ALA A 567 -4.91 15.80 -36.75
C ALA A 567 -5.95 16.41 -37.71
N THR A 568 -6.60 15.56 -38.52
CA THR A 568 -7.57 16.02 -39.53
C THR A 568 -8.88 16.51 -38.92
N LEU A 569 -9.28 15.98 -37.76
CA LEU A 569 -10.54 16.30 -37.11
C LEU A 569 -10.39 16.38 -35.59
N ILE A 570 -10.86 17.48 -35.00
CA ILE A 570 -11.13 17.56 -33.56
C ILE A 570 -12.52 16.98 -33.32
N SER A 571 -12.59 15.84 -32.64
CA SER A 571 -13.86 15.14 -32.35
C SER A 571 -14.46 15.52 -30.99
N GLY A 572 -13.70 16.19 -30.13
CA GLY A 572 -14.21 16.72 -28.86
C GLY A 572 -13.20 17.61 -28.14
N ILE A 573 -13.68 18.69 -27.54
CA ILE A 573 -12.87 19.61 -26.73
C ILE A 573 -13.73 20.17 -25.60
N GLY A 574 -13.14 20.38 -24.43
CA GLY A 574 -13.88 20.98 -23.32
C GLY A 574 -12.98 21.34 -22.15
N THR A 575 -13.49 22.25 -21.32
CA THR A 575 -12.92 22.62 -20.02
C THR A 575 -14.00 22.59 -18.94
N GLY A 576 -13.59 22.52 -17.67
CA GLY A 576 -14.51 22.47 -16.55
C GLY A 576 -13.85 22.92 -15.25
N LEU A 577 -14.68 23.42 -14.33
CA LEU A 577 -14.31 23.78 -12.97
C LEU A 577 -15.32 23.18 -11.99
N SER A 578 -14.84 22.49 -10.97
CA SER A 578 -15.64 21.97 -9.85
C SER A 578 -15.06 22.47 -8.54
N GLN A 579 -15.90 23.02 -7.67
CA GLN A 579 -15.46 23.59 -6.39
C GLN A 579 -16.38 23.19 -5.26
N TRP A 580 -15.81 22.96 -4.08
CA TRP A 580 -16.58 22.85 -2.86
C TRP A 580 -15.82 23.37 -1.64
N THR A 581 -16.58 23.74 -0.61
CA THR A 581 -16.03 24.24 0.65
C THR A 581 -16.78 23.62 1.83
N LEU A 582 -16.03 23.32 2.89
CA LEU A 582 -16.52 22.91 4.19
C LEU A 582 -16.04 23.90 5.25
N ASN A 583 -16.95 24.31 6.12
CA ASN A 583 -16.64 25.12 7.30
C ASN A 583 -17.21 24.41 8.53
N SER A 584 -16.37 24.08 9.51
CA SER A 584 -16.75 23.22 10.63
C SER A 584 -16.28 23.75 11.98
N TYR A 585 -17.09 23.49 13.00
CA TYR A 585 -16.78 23.78 14.39
C TYR A 585 -16.96 22.51 15.23
N MET A 586 -16.06 22.24 16.17
CA MET A 586 -16.12 21.07 17.03
C MET A 586 -15.72 21.41 18.46
N GLY A 587 -16.45 20.85 19.42
CA GLY A 587 -16.07 20.80 20.83
C GLY A 587 -16.01 19.35 21.31
N ARG A 588 -15.00 19.01 22.10
CA ARG A 588 -14.82 17.67 22.67
C ARG A 588 -14.35 17.75 24.12
N LEU A 589 -14.97 16.98 24.99
CA LEU A 589 -14.58 16.75 26.38
C LEU A 589 -14.22 15.28 26.55
N ASN A 590 -13.04 15.01 27.09
CA ASN A 590 -12.66 13.71 27.63
C ASN A 590 -12.50 13.85 29.15
N TYR A 591 -13.02 12.89 29.89
CA TYR A 591 -12.92 12.80 31.32
C TYR A 591 -12.57 11.38 31.73
N ALA A 592 -11.54 11.22 32.55
CA ALA A 592 -11.20 9.95 33.17
C ALA A 592 -11.21 10.10 34.69
N TYR A 593 -11.88 9.18 35.37
CA TYR A 593 -11.87 9.07 36.81
C TYR A 593 -11.14 7.79 37.24
N ASN A 594 -10.04 7.98 37.97
CA ASN A 594 -9.18 6.94 38.53
C ASN A 594 -8.76 5.88 37.50
N ASP A 595 -8.53 6.31 36.24
CA ASP A 595 -8.22 5.47 35.07
C ASP A 595 -9.18 4.30 34.81
N LYS A 596 -10.37 4.31 35.44
CA LYS A 596 -11.33 3.21 35.40
C LYS A 596 -12.64 3.60 34.73
N TYR A 597 -13.10 4.83 34.96
CA TYR A 597 -14.34 5.32 34.38
C TYR A 597 -13.99 6.40 33.37
N LEU A 598 -14.32 6.14 32.11
CA LEU A 598 -13.99 7.00 31.00
C LEU A 598 -15.28 7.64 30.51
N PHE A 599 -15.19 8.88 30.05
CA PHE A 599 -16.31 9.58 29.45
C PHE A 599 -15.80 10.46 28.34
N THR A 600 -16.50 10.46 27.21
CA THR A 600 -16.21 11.31 26.06
C THR A 600 -17.50 11.91 25.53
N LEU A 601 -17.52 13.23 25.39
CA LEU A 601 -18.60 13.97 24.75
C LEU A 601 -18.02 14.79 23.59
N THR A 602 -18.63 14.68 22.41
CA THR A 602 -18.24 15.44 21.22
C THR A 602 -19.47 16.06 20.59
N GLY A 603 -19.38 17.31 20.19
CA GLY A 603 -20.38 17.99 19.37
C GLY A 603 -19.70 18.66 18.19
N ARG A 604 -20.19 18.40 16.98
CA ARG A 604 -19.63 18.97 15.76
C ARG A 604 -20.73 19.59 14.90
N TYR A 605 -20.46 20.78 14.35
CA TYR A 605 -21.35 21.53 13.48
C TYR A 605 -20.66 21.79 12.15
N ASP A 606 -21.09 21.09 11.10
CA ASP A 606 -20.46 21.12 9.76
C ASP A 606 -21.35 21.85 8.77
N GLY A 607 -20.78 22.82 8.06
CA GLY A 607 -21.40 23.53 6.93
C GLY A 607 -20.77 23.13 5.60
N SER A 608 -21.58 22.86 4.56
CA SER A 608 -21.08 22.54 3.21
C SER A 608 -21.68 23.44 2.12
N SER A 609 -20.85 23.84 1.15
CA SER A 609 -21.30 24.54 -0.06
C SER A 609 -22.19 23.67 -0.96
N ARG A 610 -22.14 22.35 -0.79
CA ARG A 610 -22.93 21.38 -1.58
C ARG A 610 -24.40 21.33 -1.17
N PHE A 611 -24.76 21.85 0.02
CA PHE A 611 -26.14 21.92 0.48
C PHE A 611 -26.81 23.24 0.08
N GLY A 612 -28.13 23.17 -0.08
CA GLY A 612 -28.99 24.32 -0.37
C GLY A 612 -28.85 25.42 0.69
N VAL A 613 -29.17 26.66 0.30
CA VAL A 613 -28.92 27.86 1.12
C VAL A 613 -29.52 27.77 2.53
N ASN A 614 -30.68 27.12 2.66
CA ASN A 614 -31.42 27.02 3.92
C ASN A 614 -31.01 25.83 4.80
N THR A 615 -30.17 24.92 4.32
CA THR A 615 -29.81 23.67 5.03
C THR A 615 -28.31 23.42 4.99
N LYS A 616 -27.50 24.49 4.99
CA LYS A 616 -26.04 24.40 4.82
C LYS A 616 -25.35 23.62 5.94
N TYR A 617 -25.90 23.67 7.15
CA TYR A 617 -25.26 23.16 8.35
C TYR A 617 -26.00 21.96 8.96
N GLY A 618 -25.23 21.00 9.48
CA GLY A 618 -25.72 19.87 10.26
C GLY A 618 -24.98 19.75 11.60
N PHE A 619 -25.70 19.35 12.65
CA PHE A 619 -25.14 19.09 13.97
C PHE A 619 -25.02 17.58 14.25
N PHE A 620 -23.86 17.16 14.73
CA PHE A 620 -23.50 15.77 14.97
C PHE A 620 -23.02 15.59 16.42
N PRO A 621 -23.91 15.23 17.35
CA PRO A 621 -23.55 14.91 18.73
C PRO A 621 -23.07 13.46 18.88
N SER A 622 -22.19 13.22 19.84
CA SER A 622 -21.74 11.89 20.22
C SER A 622 -21.35 11.83 21.70
N ALA A 623 -21.68 10.72 22.36
CA ALA A 623 -21.24 10.40 23.71
C ALA A 623 -20.72 8.95 23.76
N ALA A 624 -19.72 8.71 24.60
CA ALA A 624 -19.18 7.38 24.90
C ALA A 624 -18.78 7.31 26.37
N VAL A 625 -18.96 6.15 27.00
CA VAL A 625 -18.67 5.85 28.41
C VAL A 625 -17.88 4.55 28.46
#